data_AF-A0A0J6NF84-F1
#
_entry.id   AF-A0A0J6NF84-F1
#
_cell.length_a   1.000
_cell.length_b   1.000
_cell.length_c   1.000
_cell.angle_alpha   90.00
_cell.angle_beta   90.00
_cell.angle_gamma   90.00
#
_symmetry.space_group_name_H-M   'P 1'
#
loop_
_entity.id
_entity.type
_entity.pdbx_description
1 polymer ?
#
loop_
_entity_poly.entity_id
_entity_poly.type
_entity_poly.pdbx_seq_one_letter_code
_entity_poly.pdbx_strand_id
1 'polypeptide(L)'
;MARKLFFTVLAAALALWAYGAYSGEPQWQQWAMYLGNALALGGAYLVPTLTAALVGSPRLKLVAALNILGGWLILPWIAAMMLALKRDDLAARP
;
A
#
# COMPACT_ATOMS: atom_id res chain seq x y z
N MET A 1 12.93 6.15 15.44
CA MET A 1 13.01 6.67 14.05
C MET A 1 11.77 6.28 13.23
N ALA A 2 11.40 5.00 13.18
CA ALA A 2 10.23 4.50 12.42
C ALA A 2 8.89 5.20 12.75
N ARG A 3 8.59 5.46 14.03
CA ARG A 3 7.37 6.19 14.43
C ARG A 3 7.30 7.59 13.82
N LYS A 4 8.41 8.33 13.84
CA LYS A 4 8.50 9.67 13.25
C LYS A 4 8.30 9.59 11.74
N LEU A 5 8.99 8.65 11.08
CA LEU A 5 8.86 8.42 9.65
C LEU A 5 7.40 8.11 9.26
N PHE A 6 6.72 7.22 9.97
CA PHE A 6 5.30 6.90 9.71
C PHE A 6 4.41 8.15 9.76
N PHE A 7 4.51 8.95 10.82
CA PHE A 7 3.71 10.17 10.94
C PHE A 7 4.09 11.24 9.91
N THR A 8 5.36 11.33 9.51
CA THR A 8 5.80 12.21 8.43
C THR A 8 5.19 11.79 7.10
N VAL A 9 5.21 10.50 6.77
CA VAL A 9 4.64 9.96 5.53
C VAL A 9 3.11 10.12 5.52
N LEU A 10 2.45 9.88 6.65
CA LEU A 10 1.01 10.10 6.81
C LEU A 10 0.64 11.58 6.63
N ALA A 11 1.38 12.49 7.28
CA ALA A 11 1.16 13.92 7.13
C ALA A 11 1.39 14.39 5.68
N ALA A 12 2.40 13.85 5.00
CA ALA A 12 2.65 14.12 3.58
C ALA A 12 1.50 13.64 2.69
N ALA A 13 0.96 12.44 2.94
CA ALA A 13 -0.20 11.94 2.20
C ALA A 13 -1.42 12.86 2.36
N LEU A 14 -1.70 13.29 3.60
CA LEU A 14 -2.80 14.22 3.89
C LEU A 14 -2.58 15.59 3.25
N ALA A 15 -1.35 16.12 3.29
CA ALA A 15 -1.00 17.39 2.66
C ALA A 15 -1.14 17.34 1.14
N LEU A 16 -0.69 16.27 0.49
CA LEU A 16 -0.84 16.05 -0.94
C LEU A 16 -2.31 15.94 -1.35
N TRP A 17 -3.12 15.23 -0.55
CA TRP A 17 -4.55 15.12 -0.80
C TRP A 17 -5.24 16.48 -0.68
N ALA A 18 -4.97 17.22 0.40
CA ALA A 18 -5.54 18.54 0.63
C ALA A 18 -5.11 19.55 -0.44
N TYR A 19 -3.84 19.50 -0.86
CA TYR A 19 -3.33 20.32 -1.95
C TYR A 19 -4.05 20.00 -3.26
N GLY A 20 -4.15 18.72 -3.66
CA GLY A 20 -4.85 18.34 -4.89
C GLY A 20 -6.35 18.69 -4.87
N ALA A 21 -6.99 18.60 -3.70
CA ALA A 21 -8.37 19.05 -3.53
C ALA A 21 -8.53 20.57 -3.67
N TYR A 22 -7.57 21.34 -3.16
CA TYR A 22 -7.57 22.80 -3.25
C TYR A 22 -7.21 23.31 -4.66
N SER A 23 -6.19 22.73 -5.29
CA SER A 23 -5.71 23.15 -6.61
C SER A 23 -6.53 22.59 -7.77
N GLY A 24 -7.44 21.64 -7.51
CA GLY A 24 -8.20 20.95 -8.55
C GLY A 24 -7.34 20.04 -9.42
N GLU A 25 -6.13 19.70 -8.97
CA GLU A 25 -5.19 18.83 -9.69
C GLU A 25 -5.28 17.38 -9.17
N PRO A 26 -6.02 16.49 -9.87
CA PRO A 26 -6.30 15.14 -9.39
C PRO A 26 -5.05 14.26 -9.25
N GLN A 27 -3.96 14.59 -9.96
CA GLN A 27 -2.68 13.89 -9.86
C GLN A 27 -2.14 13.83 -8.43
N TRP A 28 -2.28 14.90 -7.64
CA TRP A 28 -1.79 14.93 -6.26
C TRP A 28 -2.64 14.10 -5.31
N GLN A 29 -3.95 14.03 -5.56
CA GLN A 29 -4.84 13.13 -4.83
C GLN A 29 -4.51 11.66 -5.15
N GLN A 30 -4.15 11.36 -6.40
CA GLN A 30 -3.73 10.02 -6.80
C GLN A 30 -2.41 9.61 -6.10
N TRP A 31 -1.43 10.52 -6.02
CA TRP A 31 -0.21 10.29 -5.25
C TRP A 31 -0.47 10.10 -3.75
N ALA A 32 -1.35 10.91 -3.17
CA ALA A 32 -1.76 10.74 -1.78
C ALA A 32 -2.41 9.37 -1.53
N MET A 33 -3.24 8.92 -2.46
CA MET A 33 -3.88 7.61 -2.39
C MET A 33 -2.85 6.47 -2.45
N TYR A 34 -1.87 6.55 -3.35
CA TYR A 34 -0.79 5.56 -3.41
C TYR A 34 0.05 5.51 -2.14
N LEU A 35 0.38 6.67 -1.56
CA LEU A 35 1.07 6.78 -0.28
C LEU A 35 0.26 6.17 0.88
N GLY A 36 -1.04 6.46 0.95
CA GLY A 36 -1.94 5.89 1.94
C GLY A 36 -2.07 4.36 1.81
N ASN A 37 -2.23 3.86 0.58
CA ASN A 37 -2.30 2.43 0.30
C ASN A 37 -0.99 1.72 0.67
N ALA A 38 0.17 2.31 0.35
CA ALA A 38 1.47 1.75 0.72
C ALA A 38 1.65 1.68 2.24
N LEU A 39 1.18 2.69 2.99
CA LEU A 39 1.20 2.66 4.47
C LEU A 39 0.30 1.56 5.03
N ALA A 40 -0.93 1.44 4.51
CA ALA A 40 -1.89 0.45 4.98
C ALA A 40 -1.44 -0.98 4.67
N LEU A 41 -1.06 -1.25 3.42
CA LEU A 41 -0.57 -2.57 2.99
C LEU A 41 0.76 -2.90 3.66
N GLY A 42 1.68 -1.93 3.71
CA GLY A 42 2.95 -2.08 4.41
C GLY A 42 2.74 -2.46 5.87
N GLY A 43 1.87 -1.75 6.59
CA GLY A 43 1.52 -2.07 7.97
C GLY A 43 0.89 -3.46 8.13
N ALA A 44 -0.12 -3.78 7.33
CA ALA A 44 -0.82 -5.06 7.38
C ALA A 44 0.11 -6.26 7.11
N TYR A 45 1.08 -6.11 6.21
CA TYR A 45 2.02 -7.19 5.86
C TYR A 45 3.26 -7.24 6.74
N LEU A 46 3.86 -6.09 7.07
CA LEU A 46 5.10 -6.04 7.86
C LEU A 46 4.86 -6.28 9.34
N VAL A 47 3.79 -5.75 9.94
CA VAL A 47 3.61 -5.81 11.40
C VAL A 47 3.50 -7.26 11.89
N PRO A 48 2.60 -8.11 11.38
CA PRO A 48 2.48 -9.50 11.85
C PRO A 48 3.76 -10.30 11.61
N THR A 49 4.44 -10.05 10.49
CA THR A 49 5.68 -10.73 10.09
C THR A 49 6.84 -10.35 11.02
N LEU A 50 7.00 -9.05 11.32
CA LEU A 50 7.99 -8.54 12.27
C LEU A 50 7.69 -9.00 13.69
N THR A 51 6.43 -8.96 14.12
CA THR A 51 6.02 -9.46 15.43
C THR A 51 6.33 -10.95 15.57
N ALA A 52 6.07 -11.76 14.54
CA ALA A 52 6.41 -13.17 14.56
C ALA A 52 7.92 -13.43 14.61
N ALA A 53 8.72 -12.66 13.87
CA ALA A 53 10.17 -12.75 13.88
C ALA A 53 10.75 -12.38 15.25
N LEU A 54 10.22 -11.33 15.90
CA LEU A 54 10.72 -10.82 17.18
C LEU A 54 10.28 -11.66 18.38
N VAL A 55 9.06 -12.21 18.37
CA VAL A 55 8.49 -12.97 19.50
C VAL A 55 8.90 -14.45 19.45
N GLY A 56 9.31 -14.98 18.29
CA GLY A 56 9.86 -16.33 18.15
C GLY A 56 8.86 -17.49 18.37
N SER A 57 7.60 -17.19 18.66
CA SER A 57 6.55 -18.18 18.93
C SER A 57 6.21 -19.03 17.70
N PRO A 58 6.11 -20.37 17.81
CA PRO A 58 5.71 -21.25 16.70
C PRO A 58 4.35 -20.88 16.09
N ARG A 59 3.39 -20.44 16.91
CA ARG A 59 2.06 -20.02 16.43
C ARG A 59 2.12 -18.75 15.58
N LEU A 60 2.99 -17.80 15.95
CA LEU A 60 3.16 -16.56 15.19
C LEU A 60 3.93 -16.79 13.88
N LYS A 61 4.81 -17.80 13.82
CA LYS A 61 5.45 -18.22 12.55
C LYS A 61 4.42 -18.69 11.53
N LEU A 62 3.37 -19.40 11.96
CA LEU A 62 2.25 -19.78 11.08
C LEU A 62 1.52 -18.54 10.56
N VAL A 63 1.22 -17.59 11.44
CA VAL A 63 0.57 -16.31 11.07
C VAL A 63 1.43 -15.52 10.08
N ALA A 64 2.75 -15.44 10.28
CA ALA A 64 3.65 -14.78 9.34
C ALA A 64 3.73 -15.52 8.00
N ALA A 65 3.75 -16.85 7.99
CA ALA A 65 3.72 -17.63 6.75
C ALA A 65 2.41 -17.40 5.97
N LEU A 66 1.27 -17.36 6.66
CA LEU A 66 -0.02 -17.02 6.06
C LEU A 66 -0.04 -15.58 5.54
N ASN A 67 0.57 -14.64 6.26
CA ASN A 67 0.67 -13.24 5.82
C ASN A 67 1.58 -13.10 4.59
N ILE A 68 2.71 -13.81 4.54
CA ILE A 68 3.58 -13.83 3.36
C ILE A 68 2.86 -14.47 2.17
N LEU A 69 2.15 -15.58 2.37
CA LEU A 69 1.35 -16.24 1.33
C LEU A 69 0.22 -15.34 0.83
N GLY A 70 -0.51 -14.68 1.74
CA GLY A 70 -1.55 -13.70 1.39
C GLY A 70 -1.00 -12.52 0.61
N GLY A 71 0.16 -11.99 1.01
CA GLY A 71 0.83 -10.87 0.33
C GLY A 71 1.33 -11.25 -1.05
N TRP A 72 1.90 -12.45 -1.17
CA TRP A 72 2.25 -13.01 -2.48
C TRP A 72 1.02 -13.27 -3.34
N LEU A 73 -0.13 -13.58 -2.75
CA LEU A 73 -1.36 -13.72 -3.52
C LEU A 73 -1.83 -12.37 -4.07
N ILE A 74 -1.69 -11.27 -3.33
CA ILE A 74 -2.17 -9.95 -3.77
C ILE A 74 -1.35 -9.38 -4.95
N LEU A 75 -0.04 -9.63 -5.01
CA LEU A 75 0.84 -9.06 -6.04
C LEU A 75 0.41 -9.42 -7.49
N PRO A 76 0.13 -10.69 -7.84
CA PRO A 76 -0.42 -11.07 -9.15
C PRO A 76 -1.75 -10.38 -9.48
N TRP A 77 -2.64 -10.18 -8.50
CA TRP A 77 -3.92 -9.50 -8.72
C TRP A 77 -3.74 -8.01 -9.00
N ILE A 78 -2.83 -7.35 -8.29
CA ILE A 78 -2.45 -5.96 -8.60
C ILE A 78 -1.86 -5.86 -10.01
N ALA A 79 -0.99 -6.79 -10.40
CA ALA A 79 -0.43 -6.84 -11.75
C ALA A 79 -1.51 -7.07 -12.82
N ALA A 80 -2.45 -7.98 -12.57
CA ALA A 80 -3.57 -8.26 -13.46
C ALA A 80 -4.51 -7.05 -13.60
N MET A 81 -4.81 -6.35 -12.50
CA MET A 81 -5.58 -5.10 -12.53
C MET A 81 -4.86 -4.01 -13.31
N MET A 82 -3.54 -3.83 -13.13
CA MET A 82 -2.77 -2.85 -13.90
C MET A 82 -2.76 -3.18 -15.40
N LEU A 83 -2.64 -4.46 -15.76
CA LEU A 83 -2.75 -4.91 -17.14
C LEU A 83 -4.14 -4.67 -17.72
N ALA A 84 -5.20 -4.94 -16.95
CA ALA A 84 -6.58 -4.68 -17.34
C ALA A 84 -6.82 -3.18 -17.58
N LEU A 85 -6.45 -2.33 -16.62
CA LEU A 85 -6.55 -0.87 -16.73
C LEU A 85 -5.79 -0.33 -17.94
N LYS A 86 -4.56 -0.81 -18.17
CA LYS A 86 -3.78 -0.43 -19.36
C LYS A 86 -4.43 -0.86 -20.67
N ARG A 87 -5.10 -2.02 -20.70
CA ARG A 87 -5.82 -2.49 -21.88
C ARG A 87 -7.06 -1.65 -22.15
N ASP A 88 -7.77 -1.25 -21.10
CA ASP A 88 -8.96 -0.41 -21.21
C ASP A 88 -8.61 1.01 -21.67
N ASP A 89 -7.50 1.59 -21.17
CA ASP A 89 -6.97 2.87 -21.65
C ASP A 89 -6.57 2.84 -23.14
N LEU A 90 -6.03 1.70 -23.61
CA LEU A 90 -5.68 1.51 -25.01
C LEU A 90 -6.91 1.33 -25.91
N ALA A 91 -7.97 0.69 -25.39
CA ALA A 91 -9.23 0.49 -26.12
C ALA A 91 -10.10 1.75 -26.17
N ALA A 92 -9.90 2.71 -25.25
CA ALA A 92 -10.64 3.97 -25.18
C ALA A 92 -10.06 5.09 -26.08
N ARG A 93 -8.94 4.86 -26.77
CA ARG A 93 -8.41 5.80 -27.78
C ARG A 93 -9.10 5.55 -29.13
N PRO A 94 -9.70 6.57 -29.78
CA PRO A 94 -10.38 6.42 -31.07
C PRO A 94 -9.40 6.06 -32.21
#